data_AF-A0A355WCR4-F1
#
_entry.id   AF-A0A355WCR4-F1
#
_cell.length_a   1.000
_cell.length_b   1.000
_cell.length_c   1.000
_cell.angle_alpha   90.00
_cell.angle_beta   90.00
_cell.angle_gamma   90.00
#
_symmetry.space_group_name_H-M   'P 1'
#
loop_
_entity.id
_entity.type
_entity.pdbx_description
1 polymer ?
#
loop_
_entity_poly.entity_id
_entity_poly.type
_entity_poly.pdbx_seq_one_letter_code
_entity_poly.pdbx_strand_id
1 'polypeptide(L)'
;SVTEACRGCIAHECMESCPSGAITKINGRAFINQEICKECGMCKKVCPYNAISEVMRPCKKSCPTGALHVDEEDRQAAVDKNKCINCGACMAGCPFGAISDKSYIVPVVNALMEGKDVYAVAAPSIAGQFGPKVSVGQIKDAFLKTGFKDMVEAACGADAVAVHEAEELKERLKRGDKFMTSSCCPAFVSYVEMNFPELKGMISETVSPMIATARLIKKNHPDSMVIFVGPCTAKKSEIKKPNLAKAVDYVLTFEEISALFDAFEIDFQNCSDLPVSDATLSARGFAQSGGLSNAIALAAKEIGVDLKPVKINGQSELKKTLLLAKVGRLDGNFIEGMMCEG
;
A
#
# COMPACT_ATOMS: atom_id res chain seq x y z
N SER A 1 -10.37 -27.20 10.93
CA SER A 1 -10.48 -28.36 11.85
C SER A 1 -11.92 -28.51 12.32
N VAL A 2 -12.29 -29.68 12.83
CA VAL A 2 -13.61 -29.90 13.47
C VAL A 2 -13.45 -29.73 14.98
N THR A 3 -14.38 -29.02 15.61
CA THR A 3 -14.38 -28.72 17.05
C THR A 3 -15.28 -29.68 17.81
N GLU A 4 -15.20 -29.63 19.14
CA GLU A 4 -16.06 -30.40 20.06
C GLU A 4 -17.56 -30.06 19.94
N ALA A 5 -17.92 -28.98 19.25
CA ALA A 5 -19.32 -28.65 18.97
C ALA A 5 -19.99 -29.60 17.95
N CYS A 6 -19.22 -30.46 17.27
CA CYS A 6 -19.75 -31.39 16.28
C CYS A 6 -20.70 -32.41 16.93
N ARG A 7 -21.96 -32.44 16.46
CA ARG A 7 -23.00 -33.37 16.92
C ARG A 7 -23.21 -34.57 16.01
N GLY A 8 -22.42 -34.72 14.95
CA GLY A 8 -22.47 -35.93 14.13
C GLY A 8 -23.78 -36.11 13.35
N CYS A 9 -24.34 -34.99 12.86
CA CYS A 9 -25.66 -34.91 12.23
C CYS A 9 -25.91 -36.05 11.24
N ILE A 10 -27.13 -36.61 11.27
CA ILE A 10 -27.55 -37.62 10.30
C ILE A 10 -27.61 -37.00 8.89
N ALA A 11 -27.92 -35.71 8.76
CA ALA A 11 -28.01 -35.01 7.47
C ALA A 11 -26.66 -34.81 6.76
N HIS A 12 -25.53 -34.89 7.48
CA HIS A 12 -24.17 -34.81 6.94
C HIS A 12 -23.90 -33.72 5.87
N GLU A 13 -24.58 -32.57 5.94
CA GLU A 13 -24.48 -31.47 4.96
C GLU A 13 -23.04 -31.00 4.69
N CYS A 14 -22.18 -31.05 5.72
CA CYS A 14 -20.77 -30.72 5.56
C CYS A 14 -20.02 -31.66 4.60
N MET A 15 -20.39 -32.94 4.55
CA MET A 15 -19.82 -33.94 3.64
C MET A 15 -20.35 -33.73 2.21
N GLU A 16 -21.67 -33.58 2.05
CA GLU A 16 -22.30 -33.35 0.74
C GLU A 16 -21.85 -32.06 0.08
N SER A 17 -21.63 -31.01 0.87
CA SER A 17 -21.14 -29.72 0.37
C SER A 17 -19.64 -29.70 0.08
N CYS A 18 -18.89 -30.79 0.32
CA CYS A 18 -17.45 -30.83 0.12
C CYS A 18 -17.09 -31.24 -1.32
N PRO A 19 -16.67 -30.30 -2.20
CA PRO A 19 -16.39 -30.63 -3.61
C PRO A 19 -15.16 -31.52 -3.79
N SER A 20 -14.26 -31.55 -2.80
CA SER A 20 -13.05 -32.36 -2.83
C SER A 20 -13.20 -33.70 -2.11
N GLY A 21 -14.36 -34.00 -1.54
CA GLY A 21 -14.57 -35.25 -0.78
C GLY A 21 -13.67 -35.38 0.46
N ALA A 22 -13.20 -34.27 1.03
CA ALA A 22 -12.21 -34.27 2.11
C ALA A 22 -12.79 -34.61 3.50
N ILE A 23 -14.10 -34.83 3.62
CA ILE A 23 -14.77 -34.99 4.92
C ILE A 23 -15.33 -36.40 5.05
N THR A 24 -14.94 -37.08 6.13
CA THR A 24 -15.44 -38.41 6.50
C THR A 24 -16.01 -38.38 7.92
N LYS A 25 -16.68 -39.46 8.34
CA LYS A 25 -17.22 -39.60 9.70
C LYS A 25 -16.35 -40.58 10.49
N ILE A 26 -15.77 -40.13 11.61
CA ILE A 26 -14.96 -40.94 12.53
C ILE A 26 -15.56 -40.80 13.93
N ASN A 27 -15.84 -41.92 14.60
CA ASN A 27 -16.43 -41.95 15.94
C ASN A 27 -17.68 -41.08 16.08
N GLY A 28 -18.56 -41.13 15.07
CA GLY A 28 -19.79 -40.37 15.07
C GLY A 28 -19.63 -38.88 14.73
N ARG A 29 -18.42 -38.36 14.54
CA ARG A 29 -18.15 -36.93 14.25
C ARG A 29 -17.54 -36.74 12.87
N ALA A 30 -17.67 -35.53 12.32
CA ALA A 30 -16.99 -35.17 11.09
C ALA A 30 -15.47 -35.11 11.33
N PHE A 31 -14.70 -35.59 10.37
CA PHE A 31 -13.25 -35.50 10.30
C PHE A 31 -12.87 -34.94 8.93
N ILE A 32 -11.99 -33.94 8.90
CA ILE A 32 -11.55 -33.29 7.66
C ILE A 32 -10.10 -33.68 7.40
N ASN A 33 -9.87 -34.45 6.33
CA ASN A 33 -8.52 -34.74 5.85
C ASN A 33 -7.91 -33.46 5.24
N GLN A 34 -6.88 -32.92 5.90
CA GLN A 34 -6.24 -31.67 5.49
C GLN A 34 -5.41 -31.80 4.20
N GLU A 35 -4.99 -33.01 3.81
CA GLU A 35 -4.23 -33.24 2.57
C GLU A 35 -5.12 -33.13 1.32
N ILE A 36 -6.41 -33.47 1.47
CA ILE A 36 -7.40 -33.44 0.38
C ILE A 36 -8.14 -32.08 0.37
N CYS A 37 -8.31 -31.47 1.54
CA CYS A 37 -9.03 -30.22 1.71
C CYS A 37 -8.47 -29.09 0.83
N LYS A 38 -9.34 -28.39 0.11
CA LYS A 38 -8.98 -27.20 -0.70
C LYS A 38 -9.31 -25.87 -0.01
N GLU A 39 -9.57 -25.90 1.29
CA GLU A 39 -9.87 -24.73 2.12
C GLU A 39 -11.02 -23.83 1.59
N CYS A 40 -11.98 -24.40 0.85
CA CYS A 40 -13.07 -23.65 0.22
C CYS A 40 -14.13 -23.09 1.20
N GLY A 41 -14.13 -23.56 2.46
CA GLY A 41 -15.03 -23.08 3.52
C GLY A 41 -16.51 -23.47 3.38
N MET A 42 -16.91 -24.24 2.35
CA MET A 42 -18.31 -24.62 2.13
C MET A 42 -18.89 -25.41 3.31
N CYS A 43 -18.14 -26.38 3.84
CA CYS A 43 -18.54 -27.18 4.98
C CYS A 43 -18.83 -26.34 6.23
N LYS A 44 -18.07 -25.25 6.45
CA LYS A 44 -18.27 -24.32 7.56
C LYS A 44 -19.56 -23.53 7.39
N LYS A 45 -19.87 -23.05 6.17
CA LYS A 45 -21.09 -22.29 5.87
C LYS A 45 -22.36 -23.10 6.12
N VAL A 46 -22.34 -24.40 5.82
CA VAL A 46 -23.51 -25.28 5.99
C VAL A 46 -23.59 -25.92 7.37
N CYS A 47 -22.58 -25.76 8.25
CA CYS A 47 -22.61 -26.45 9.54
C CYS A 47 -23.53 -25.72 10.53
N PRO A 48 -24.71 -26.28 10.89
CA PRO A 48 -25.66 -25.58 11.77
C PRO A 48 -25.14 -25.42 13.21
N TYR A 49 -24.17 -26.24 13.61
CA TYR A 49 -23.54 -26.21 14.93
C TYR A 49 -22.30 -25.32 14.99
N ASN A 50 -21.91 -24.66 13.89
CA ASN A 50 -20.64 -23.94 13.77
C ASN A 50 -19.43 -24.78 14.24
N ALA A 51 -19.49 -26.10 14.01
CA ALA A 51 -18.52 -27.06 14.51
C ALA A 51 -17.24 -27.12 13.67
N ILE A 52 -17.14 -26.37 12.58
CA ILE A 52 -15.96 -26.33 11.72
C ILE A 52 -15.26 -25.01 11.94
N SER A 53 -14.07 -25.10 12.54
CA SER A 53 -13.21 -23.95 12.76
C SER A 53 -12.24 -23.78 11.61
N GLU A 54 -12.17 -22.56 11.10
CA GLU A 54 -11.21 -22.12 10.09
C GLU A 54 -10.25 -21.17 10.79
N VAL A 55 -9.14 -21.71 11.30
CA VAL A 55 -8.12 -20.93 12.00
C VAL A 55 -7.03 -20.56 11.00
N MET A 56 -7.32 -19.57 10.17
CA MET A 56 -6.30 -18.98 9.30
C MET A 56 -5.70 -17.77 10.01
N ARG A 57 -4.36 -17.68 10.03
CA ARG A 57 -3.68 -16.49 10.57
C ARG A 57 -4.12 -15.27 9.77
N PRO A 58 -4.63 -14.20 10.41
CA PRO A 58 -5.06 -12.99 9.71
C PRO A 58 -3.98 -12.44 8.76
N CYS A 59 -2.72 -12.42 9.21
CA CYS A 59 -1.60 -11.98 8.38
C CYS A 59 -1.39 -12.82 7.10
N LYS A 60 -1.65 -14.14 7.15
CA LYS A 60 -1.60 -15.03 5.97
C LYS A 60 -2.76 -14.73 5.04
N LYS A 61 -3.96 -14.58 5.60
CA LYS A 61 -5.17 -14.25 4.85
C LYS A 61 -5.07 -12.91 4.13
N SER A 62 -4.47 -11.90 4.76
CA SER A 62 -4.31 -10.56 4.22
C SER A 62 -3.19 -10.42 3.17
N CYS A 63 -2.42 -11.47 2.88
CA CYS A 63 -1.30 -11.39 1.94
C CYS A 63 -1.78 -11.58 0.49
N PRO A 64 -1.72 -10.55 -0.37
CA PRO A 64 -2.29 -10.62 -1.72
C PRO A 64 -1.53 -11.57 -2.66
N THR A 65 -0.25 -11.80 -2.40
CA THR A 65 0.62 -12.66 -3.23
C THR A 65 0.84 -14.04 -2.63
N GLY A 66 0.29 -14.32 -1.43
CA GLY A 66 0.59 -15.55 -0.70
C GLY A 66 2.05 -15.68 -0.26
N ALA A 67 2.79 -14.57 -0.17
CA ALA A 67 4.18 -14.57 0.28
C ALA A 67 4.34 -14.96 1.76
N LEU A 68 3.34 -14.66 2.59
CA LEU A 68 3.39 -15.00 4.01
C LEU A 68 2.92 -16.45 4.24
N HIS A 69 3.75 -17.25 4.90
CA HIS A 69 3.46 -18.62 5.28
C HIS A 69 3.78 -18.86 6.77
N VAL A 70 3.45 -20.06 7.25
CA VAL A 70 3.84 -20.53 8.58
C VAL A 70 5.06 -21.40 8.39
N ASP A 71 6.16 -21.05 9.04
CA ASP A 71 7.38 -21.85 9.03
C ASP A 71 7.09 -23.23 9.66
N GLU A 72 7.68 -24.29 9.10
CA GLU A 72 7.40 -25.66 9.54
C GLU A 72 8.18 -26.04 10.81
N GLU A 73 9.35 -25.43 11.04
CA GLU A 73 10.24 -25.74 12.16
C GLU A 73 9.78 -25.08 13.45
N ASP A 74 9.63 -23.74 13.43
CA ASP A 74 9.34 -22.95 14.63
C ASP A 74 7.89 -22.45 14.70
N ARG A 75 7.09 -22.75 13.67
CA ARG A 75 5.68 -22.35 13.55
C ARG A 75 5.49 -20.83 13.51
N GLN A 76 6.53 -20.03 13.27
CA GLN A 76 6.42 -18.57 13.19
C GLN A 76 5.88 -18.13 11.82
N ALA A 77 5.56 -16.84 11.69
CA ALA A 77 5.16 -16.28 10.41
C ALA A 77 6.42 -15.92 9.61
N ALA A 78 6.58 -16.50 8.43
CA ALA A 78 7.71 -16.27 7.55
C ALA A 78 7.25 -15.61 6.23
N VAL A 79 8.09 -14.72 5.69
CA VAL A 79 7.81 -14.00 4.44
C VAL A 79 8.75 -14.50 3.35
N ASP A 80 8.18 -15.07 2.28
CA ASP A 80 8.91 -15.34 1.03
C ASP A 80 9.23 -14.00 0.35
N LYS A 81 10.51 -13.61 0.41
CA LYS A 81 10.99 -12.33 -0.13
C LYS A 81 10.84 -12.21 -1.64
N ASN A 82 10.78 -13.34 -2.37
CA ASN A 82 10.64 -13.33 -3.83
C ASN A 82 9.20 -13.03 -4.28
N LYS A 83 8.22 -13.28 -3.41
CA LYS A 83 6.79 -13.01 -3.67
C LYS A 83 6.27 -11.77 -2.94
N CYS A 84 7.02 -11.26 -1.97
CA CYS A 84 6.61 -10.12 -1.15
C CYS A 84 6.70 -8.81 -1.94
N ILE A 85 5.59 -8.07 -1.98
CA ILE A 85 5.49 -6.75 -2.60
C ILE A 85 5.61 -5.60 -1.58
N ASN A 86 5.96 -5.91 -0.33
CA ASN A 86 6.10 -4.97 0.78
C ASN A 86 4.87 -4.08 1.05
N CYS A 87 3.65 -4.57 0.80
CA CYS A 87 2.43 -3.77 0.96
C CYS A 87 2.00 -3.53 2.42
N GLY A 88 2.58 -4.23 3.39
CA GLY A 88 2.25 -4.08 4.81
C GLY A 88 0.91 -4.70 5.25
N ALA A 89 0.15 -5.32 4.35
CA ALA A 89 -1.17 -5.88 4.69
C ALA A 89 -1.12 -6.97 5.78
N CYS A 90 -0.03 -7.74 5.84
CA CYS A 90 0.20 -8.71 6.91
C CYS A 90 0.46 -8.06 8.27
N MET A 91 1.10 -6.87 8.29
CA MET A 91 1.34 -6.10 9.51
C MET A 91 0.02 -5.57 10.06
N ALA A 92 -0.77 -4.89 9.23
CA ALA A 92 -2.10 -4.39 9.60
C ALA A 92 -3.06 -5.51 10.01
N GLY A 93 -2.95 -6.68 9.39
CA GLY A 93 -3.74 -7.85 9.75
C GLY A 93 -3.32 -8.53 11.06
N CYS A 94 -2.11 -8.27 11.59
CA CYS A 94 -1.62 -8.97 12.78
C CYS A 94 -2.17 -8.32 14.07
N PRO A 95 -3.04 -9.00 14.83
CA PRO A 95 -3.60 -8.43 16.06
C PRO A 95 -2.58 -8.30 17.19
N PHE A 96 -1.38 -8.88 17.04
CA PHE A 96 -0.34 -8.93 18.05
C PHE A 96 0.82 -7.96 17.78
N GLY A 97 0.84 -7.28 16.62
CA GLY A 97 1.99 -6.48 16.22
C GLY A 97 3.28 -7.28 15.99
N ALA A 98 3.18 -8.60 15.79
CA ALA A 98 4.32 -9.49 15.67
C ALA A 98 5.08 -9.35 14.33
N ILE A 99 4.48 -8.69 13.35
CA ILE A 99 5.10 -8.40 12.05
C ILE A 99 5.31 -6.89 11.99
N SER A 100 6.56 -6.48 11.84
CA SER A 100 6.96 -5.09 11.68
C SER A 100 7.74 -4.90 10.40
N ASP A 101 7.83 -3.67 9.93
CA ASP A 101 8.72 -3.30 8.85
C ASP A 101 10.12 -2.94 9.39
N LYS A 102 11.05 -2.69 8.47
CA LYS A 102 12.41 -2.27 8.85
C LYS A 102 12.38 -0.82 9.28
N SER A 103 12.65 -0.54 10.54
CA SER A 103 12.70 0.84 11.03
C SER A 103 13.92 1.60 10.53
N TYR A 104 13.73 2.89 10.29
CA TYR A 104 14.81 3.84 10.00
C TYR A 104 14.84 5.03 10.99
N ILE A 105 14.21 4.90 12.16
CA ILE A 105 14.24 5.95 13.20
C ILE A 105 15.68 6.29 13.60
N VAL A 106 16.47 5.28 13.98
CA VAL A 106 17.85 5.48 14.48
C VAL A 106 18.73 6.30 13.52
N PRO A 107 18.88 5.95 12.23
CA PRO A 107 19.71 6.75 11.33
C PRO A 107 19.18 8.18 11.12
N VAL A 108 17.85 8.38 11.14
CA VAL A 108 17.26 9.72 11.03
C VAL A 108 17.55 10.55 12.28
N VAL A 109 17.36 9.99 13.48
CA VAL A 109 17.68 10.66 14.75
C VAL A 109 19.15 11.04 14.82
N ASN A 110 20.05 10.14 14.43
CA ASN A 110 21.48 10.46 14.40
C ASN A 110 21.78 11.63 13.45
N ALA A 111 21.15 11.68 12.27
CA ALA A 111 21.32 12.78 11.33
C ALA A 111 20.80 14.12 11.89
N LEU A 112 19.66 14.10 12.60
CA LEU A 112 19.10 15.28 13.27
C LEU A 112 20.03 15.77 14.40
N MET A 113 20.55 14.85 15.24
CA MET A 113 21.48 15.18 16.33
C MET A 113 22.83 15.72 15.82
N GLU A 114 23.29 15.25 14.66
CA GLU A 114 24.49 15.75 13.99
C GLU A 114 24.28 17.13 13.33
N GLY A 115 23.05 17.66 13.33
CA GLY A 115 22.73 18.96 12.74
C GLY A 115 22.79 18.96 11.21
N LYS A 116 22.57 17.81 10.56
CA LYS A 116 22.48 17.73 9.09
C LYS A 116 21.23 18.48 8.60
N ASP A 117 21.29 19.00 7.38
CA ASP A 117 20.12 19.57 6.72
C ASP A 117 19.16 18.44 6.30
N VAL A 118 18.24 18.08 7.19
CA VAL A 118 17.24 17.01 6.98
C VAL A 118 15.89 17.61 6.58
N TYR A 119 15.36 17.24 5.42
CA TYR A 119 14.06 17.67 4.93
C TYR A 119 13.05 16.51 5.00
N ALA A 120 11.84 16.80 5.48
CA ALA A 120 10.74 15.86 5.47
C ALA A 120 9.86 16.05 4.21
N VAL A 121 9.59 14.95 3.50
CA VAL A 121 8.59 14.89 2.44
C VAL A 121 7.39 14.13 2.98
N ALA A 122 6.33 14.85 3.32
CA ALA A 122 5.14 14.27 3.96
C ALA A 122 4.10 13.81 2.93
N ALA A 123 3.60 12.59 3.06
CA ALA A 123 2.49 12.10 2.24
C ALA A 123 1.22 12.94 2.47
N PRO A 124 0.35 13.14 1.46
CA PRO A 124 -0.84 13.99 1.62
C PRO A 124 -1.82 13.53 2.70
N SER A 125 -1.80 12.24 3.04
CA SER A 125 -2.61 11.66 4.12
C SER A 125 -2.21 12.15 5.52
N ILE A 126 -1.12 12.91 5.66
CA ILE A 126 -0.67 13.45 6.95
C ILE A 126 -1.72 14.39 7.58
N ALA A 127 -2.55 15.04 6.77
CA ALA A 127 -3.60 15.95 7.23
C ALA A 127 -4.66 15.27 8.12
N GLY A 128 -4.79 13.94 8.06
CA GLY A 128 -5.75 13.18 8.90
C GLY A 128 -5.11 12.39 10.03
N GLN A 129 -3.77 12.42 10.17
CA GLN A 129 -3.05 11.44 10.99
C GLN A 129 -2.99 11.79 12.48
N PHE A 130 -2.83 13.06 12.82
CA PHE A 130 -2.58 13.51 14.20
C PHE A 130 -3.83 14.04 14.92
N GLY A 131 -5.00 13.60 14.47
CA GLY A 131 -6.29 13.96 15.05
C GLY A 131 -6.96 15.16 14.36
N PRO A 132 -8.28 15.32 14.54
CA PRO A 132 -9.11 16.21 13.73
C PRO A 132 -8.89 17.71 13.99
N LYS A 133 -8.16 18.07 15.04
CA LYS A 133 -7.88 19.46 15.42
C LYS A 133 -6.48 19.93 15.00
N VAL A 134 -5.66 19.04 14.47
CA VAL A 134 -4.27 19.34 14.12
C VAL A 134 -4.20 19.75 12.66
N SER A 135 -3.75 20.97 12.39
CA SER A 135 -3.54 21.45 11.02
C SER A 135 -2.22 20.93 10.44
N VAL A 136 -2.11 20.93 9.10
CA VAL A 136 -0.84 20.63 8.41
C VAL A 136 0.25 21.64 8.78
N GLY A 137 -0.12 22.90 9.05
CA GLY A 137 0.81 23.93 9.52
C GLY A 137 1.40 23.63 10.89
N GLN A 138 0.58 23.12 11.82
CA GLN A 138 1.04 22.67 13.14
C GLN A 138 1.96 21.45 13.04
N ILE A 139 1.69 20.55 12.10
CA ILE A 139 2.57 19.40 11.82
C ILE A 139 3.90 19.88 11.23
N LYS A 140 3.88 20.87 10.33
CA LYS A 140 5.11 21.49 9.80
C LYS A 140 5.96 22.07 10.93
N ASP A 141 5.36 22.82 11.86
CA ASP A 141 6.07 23.36 13.02
C ASP A 141 6.63 22.26 13.94
N ALA A 142 5.92 21.14 14.11
CA ALA A 142 6.42 19.97 14.83
C ALA A 142 7.69 19.37 14.20
N PHE A 143 7.76 19.26 12.87
CA PHE A 143 8.98 18.85 12.16
C PHE A 143 10.14 19.82 12.42
N LEU A 144 9.89 21.13 12.36
CA LEU A 144 10.93 22.13 12.64
C LEU A 144 11.45 22.02 14.07
N LYS A 145 10.55 21.86 15.05
CA LYS A 145 10.90 21.71 16.48
C LYS A 145 11.68 20.42 16.78
N THR A 146 11.50 19.37 15.98
CA THR A 146 12.29 18.13 16.09
C THR A 146 13.66 18.21 15.39
N GLY A 147 13.97 19.33 14.75
CA GLY A 147 15.27 19.58 14.12
C GLY A 147 15.30 19.36 12.60
N PHE A 148 14.16 19.06 11.96
CA PHE A 148 14.11 19.08 10.50
C PHE A 148 14.26 20.51 9.99
N LYS A 149 14.93 20.65 8.85
CA LYS A 149 15.14 21.93 8.17
C LYS A 149 13.85 22.50 7.61
N ASP A 150 13.03 21.64 7.01
CA ASP A 150 11.70 21.97 6.52
C ASP A 150 10.85 20.69 6.33
N MET A 151 9.54 20.86 6.24
CA MET A 151 8.58 19.87 5.80
C MET A 151 7.86 20.36 4.54
N VAL A 152 7.92 19.54 3.49
CA VAL A 152 7.27 19.78 2.20
C VAL A 152 6.26 18.65 1.93
N GLU A 153 5.07 19.00 1.47
CA GLU A 153 4.10 17.99 1.07
C GLU A 153 4.51 17.29 -0.24
N ALA A 154 4.44 15.95 -0.27
CA ALA A 154 4.60 15.15 -1.48
C ALA A 154 3.54 15.48 -2.55
N ALA A 155 2.44 16.13 -2.14
CA ALA A 155 1.44 16.69 -3.03
C ALA A 155 2.07 17.66 -4.07
N CYS A 156 3.13 18.39 -3.71
CA CYS A 156 3.84 19.25 -4.66
C CYS A 156 4.36 18.45 -5.87
N GLY A 157 4.90 17.25 -5.62
CA GLY A 157 5.34 16.34 -6.67
C GLY A 157 4.18 15.68 -7.39
N ALA A 158 3.03 15.54 -6.74
CA ALA A 158 1.83 14.93 -7.32
C ALA A 158 1.25 15.78 -8.46
N ASP A 159 1.32 17.12 -8.36
CA ASP A 159 0.95 18.02 -9.45
C ASP A 159 1.81 17.75 -10.71
N ALA A 160 3.13 17.68 -10.54
CA ALA A 160 4.04 17.39 -11.65
C ALA A 160 3.82 15.99 -12.23
N VAL A 161 3.56 15.00 -11.38
CA VAL A 161 3.26 13.62 -11.79
C VAL A 161 1.96 13.54 -12.58
N ALA A 162 0.90 14.26 -12.16
CA ALA A 162 -0.38 14.26 -12.87
C ALA A 162 -0.25 14.80 -14.30
N VAL A 163 0.51 15.89 -14.47
CA VAL A 163 0.79 16.47 -15.79
C VAL A 163 1.58 15.49 -16.66
N HIS A 164 2.66 14.93 -16.13
CA HIS A 164 3.53 14.01 -16.87
C HIS A 164 2.81 12.69 -17.23
N GLU A 165 2.02 12.11 -16.32
CA GLU A 165 1.20 10.93 -16.64
C GLU A 165 0.11 11.25 -17.68
N ALA A 166 -0.48 12.45 -17.67
CA ALA A 166 -1.44 12.85 -18.71
C ALA A 166 -0.77 12.94 -20.10
N GLU A 167 0.42 13.53 -20.17
CA GLU A 167 1.22 13.60 -21.40
C GLU A 167 1.65 12.20 -21.88
N GLU A 168 2.14 11.36 -20.97
CA GLU A 168 2.53 9.98 -21.28
C GLU A 168 1.34 9.17 -21.80
N LEU A 169 0.16 9.32 -21.19
CA LEU A 169 -1.06 8.69 -21.66
C LEU A 169 -1.38 9.13 -23.10
N LYS A 170 -1.26 10.43 -23.40
CA LYS A 170 -1.47 10.98 -24.76
C LYS A 170 -0.57 10.29 -25.77
N GLU A 171 0.71 10.15 -25.45
CA GLU A 171 1.71 9.54 -26.33
C GLU A 171 1.44 8.05 -26.55
N ARG A 172 1.13 7.31 -25.47
CA ARG A 172 0.81 5.88 -25.54
C ARG A 172 -0.45 5.60 -26.36
N LEU A 173 -1.51 6.40 -26.17
CA LEU A 173 -2.73 6.28 -26.99
C LEU A 173 -2.46 6.57 -28.47
N LYS A 174 -1.60 7.55 -28.79
CA LYS A 174 -1.17 7.82 -30.18
C LYS A 174 -0.34 6.69 -30.77
N ARG A 175 0.47 6.00 -29.95
CA ARG A 175 1.26 4.83 -30.32
C ARG A 175 0.40 3.59 -30.58
N GLY A 176 -0.86 3.61 -30.15
CA GLY A 176 -1.82 2.51 -30.32
C GLY A 176 -1.96 1.60 -29.10
N ASP A 177 -1.38 1.98 -27.95
CA ASP A 177 -1.62 1.26 -26.70
C ASP A 177 -3.08 1.42 -26.28
N LYS A 178 -3.69 0.35 -25.77
CA LYS A 178 -5.10 0.36 -25.35
C LYS A 178 -5.32 1.06 -24.01
N PHE A 179 -4.33 0.97 -23.12
CA PHE A 179 -4.40 1.57 -21.79
C PHE A 179 -3.00 1.80 -21.22
N MET A 180 -2.94 2.55 -20.12
CA MET A 180 -1.77 2.73 -19.26
C MET A 180 -2.15 2.42 -17.80
N THR A 181 -1.22 2.02 -16.96
CA THR A 181 -1.43 1.92 -15.51
C THR A 181 -0.60 2.95 -14.76
N SER A 182 -1.08 3.40 -13.61
CA SER A 182 -0.31 4.27 -12.73
C SER A 182 0.97 3.59 -12.21
N SER A 183 1.93 4.39 -11.77
CA SER A 183 3.20 3.93 -11.19
C SER A 183 3.41 4.34 -9.73
N CYS A 184 2.54 5.18 -9.18
CA CYS A 184 2.76 5.85 -7.90
C CYS A 184 2.71 4.93 -6.67
N CYS A 185 1.99 3.80 -6.75
CA CYS A 185 1.89 2.79 -5.69
C CYS A 185 2.92 1.66 -5.92
N PRO A 186 4.01 1.58 -5.14
CA PRO A 186 5.08 0.61 -5.40
C PRO A 186 4.63 -0.83 -5.24
N ALA A 187 3.72 -1.09 -4.29
CA ALA A 187 3.14 -2.41 -4.08
C ALA A 187 2.32 -2.87 -5.29
N PHE A 188 1.53 -1.96 -5.89
CA PHE A 188 0.80 -2.24 -7.13
C PHE A 188 1.76 -2.55 -8.28
N VAL A 189 2.77 -1.69 -8.50
CA VAL A 189 3.79 -1.89 -9.54
C VAL A 189 4.47 -3.25 -9.39
N SER A 190 4.97 -3.58 -8.20
CA SER A 190 5.61 -4.88 -7.95
C SER A 190 4.64 -6.05 -8.11
N TYR A 191 3.36 -5.88 -7.75
CA TYR A 191 2.35 -6.92 -7.97
C TYR A 191 2.14 -7.18 -9.47
N VAL A 192 2.03 -6.14 -10.30
CA VAL A 192 1.92 -6.27 -11.76
C VAL A 192 3.18 -6.94 -12.32
N GLU A 193 4.37 -6.48 -11.95
CA GLU A 193 5.64 -7.05 -12.42
C GLU A 193 5.78 -8.55 -12.10
N MET A 194 5.33 -8.99 -10.92
CA MET A 194 5.46 -10.38 -10.48
C MET A 194 4.35 -11.30 -11.01
N ASN A 195 3.10 -10.82 -11.06
CA ASN A 195 1.92 -11.68 -11.31
C ASN A 195 1.34 -11.50 -12.72
N PHE A 196 1.64 -10.38 -13.39
CA PHE A 196 1.18 -10.04 -14.73
C PHE A 196 2.33 -9.45 -15.56
N PRO A 197 3.45 -10.20 -15.74
CA PRO A 197 4.64 -9.68 -16.42
C PRO A 197 4.37 -9.17 -17.85
N GLU A 198 3.36 -9.72 -18.53
CA GLU A 198 2.89 -9.24 -19.83
C GLU A 198 2.32 -7.82 -19.81
N LEU A 199 1.87 -7.34 -18.65
CA LEU A 199 1.35 -5.97 -18.48
C LEU A 199 2.43 -4.99 -18.02
N LYS A 200 3.67 -5.45 -17.79
CA LYS A 200 4.77 -4.59 -17.32
C LYS A 200 5.00 -3.37 -18.23
N GLY A 201 4.89 -3.55 -19.54
CA GLY A 201 5.03 -2.45 -20.50
C GLY A 201 3.92 -1.40 -20.44
N MET A 202 2.81 -1.69 -19.77
CA MET A 202 1.69 -0.76 -19.61
C MET A 202 1.84 0.15 -18.37
N ILE A 203 2.81 -0.12 -17.50
CA ILE A 203 3.08 0.71 -16.31
C ILE A 203 3.70 2.03 -16.77
N SER A 204 3.19 3.14 -16.24
CA SER A 204 3.75 4.47 -16.45
C SER A 204 5.23 4.53 -16.04
N GLU A 205 6.02 5.25 -16.83
CA GLU A 205 7.44 5.51 -16.55
C GLU A 205 7.64 6.70 -15.60
N THR A 206 6.56 7.44 -15.32
CA THR A 206 6.55 8.57 -14.39
C THR A 206 6.96 8.11 -12.99
N VAL A 207 7.79 8.90 -12.30
CA VAL A 207 8.17 8.58 -10.92
C VAL A 207 7.06 8.92 -9.93
N SER A 208 7.08 8.32 -8.74
CA SER A 208 6.06 8.66 -7.74
C SER A 208 6.21 10.08 -7.18
N PRO A 209 5.13 10.66 -6.62
CA PRO A 209 5.17 12.00 -6.02
C PRO A 209 6.27 12.18 -4.97
N MET A 210 6.50 11.16 -4.15
CA MET A 210 7.61 11.11 -3.19
C MET A 210 8.95 11.40 -3.87
N ILE A 211 9.24 10.72 -4.97
CA ILE A 211 10.50 10.86 -5.69
C ILE A 211 10.58 12.22 -6.41
N ALA A 212 9.48 12.67 -7.01
CA ALA A 212 9.42 13.96 -7.68
C ALA A 212 9.72 15.12 -6.72
N THR A 213 9.05 15.15 -5.56
CA THR A 213 9.31 16.17 -4.52
C THR A 213 10.73 16.07 -3.97
N ALA A 214 11.23 14.86 -3.70
CA ALA A 214 12.58 14.69 -3.19
C ALA A 214 13.67 15.17 -4.16
N ARG A 215 13.49 14.91 -5.47
CA ARG A 215 14.38 15.43 -6.53
C ARG A 215 14.34 16.95 -6.60
N LEU A 216 13.18 17.57 -6.41
CA LEU A 216 13.06 19.03 -6.36
C LEU A 216 13.84 19.61 -5.17
N ILE A 217 13.71 19.01 -3.98
CA ILE A 217 14.45 19.43 -2.79
C ILE A 217 15.96 19.31 -3.02
N LYS A 218 16.45 18.16 -3.50
CA LYS A 218 17.89 17.96 -3.76
C LYS A 218 18.42 18.83 -4.91
N LYS A 219 17.58 19.26 -5.86
CA LYS A 219 17.98 20.23 -6.88
C LYS A 219 18.29 21.60 -6.24
N ASN A 220 17.51 22.01 -5.24
CA ASN A 220 17.69 23.29 -4.54
C ASN A 220 18.72 23.19 -3.40
N HIS A 221 18.84 22.00 -2.80
CA HIS A 221 19.70 21.70 -1.65
C HIS A 221 20.46 20.37 -1.89
N PRO A 222 21.55 20.37 -2.69
CA PRO A 222 22.23 19.15 -3.15
C PRO A 222 22.72 18.22 -2.04
N ASP A 223 23.21 18.78 -0.93
CA ASP A 223 23.79 18.02 0.18
C ASP A 223 22.75 17.65 1.27
N SER A 224 21.48 18.00 1.05
CA SER A 224 20.42 17.72 2.02
C SER A 224 20.10 16.22 2.09
N MET A 225 19.73 15.78 3.29
CA MET A 225 19.10 14.48 3.50
C MET A 225 17.59 14.62 3.35
N VAL A 226 16.96 13.75 2.57
CA VAL A 226 15.51 13.77 2.34
C VAL A 226 14.88 12.51 2.92
N ILE A 227 13.94 12.72 3.84
CA ILE A 227 13.20 11.65 4.52
C ILE A 227 11.75 11.71 4.06
N PHE A 228 11.24 10.65 3.46
CA PHE A 228 9.81 10.55 3.20
C PHE A 228 9.07 10.08 4.45
N VAL A 229 7.93 10.70 4.76
CA VAL A 229 7.07 10.34 5.88
C VAL A 229 5.68 10.01 5.35
N GLY A 230 5.20 8.78 5.52
CA GLY A 230 3.92 8.38 4.95
C GLY A 230 3.36 7.06 5.46
N PRO A 231 2.17 6.65 5.02
CA PRO A 231 1.47 5.48 5.55
C PRO A 231 1.99 4.14 4.99
N CYS A 232 2.92 4.16 4.03
CA CYS A 232 3.20 3.03 3.16
C CYS A 232 4.60 2.44 3.40
N THR A 233 4.65 1.20 3.86
CA THR A 233 5.90 0.44 4.02
C THR A 233 6.53 0.07 2.67
N ALA A 234 5.73 -0.05 1.60
CA ALA A 234 6.24 -0.35 0.25
C ALA A 234 7.18 0.73 -0.28
N LYS A 235 7.02 1.99 0.18
CA LYS A 235 7.93 3.10 -0.16
C LYS A 235 9.36 2.83 0.29
N LYS A 236 9.58 2.08 1.38
CA LYS A 236 10.91 1.60 1.81
C LYS A 236 11.61 0.71 0.78
N SER A 237 10.85 0.05 -0.10
CA SER A 237 11.38 -0.75 -1.21
C SER A 237 11.58 0.06 -2.49
N GLU A 238 10.76 1.08 -2.72
CA GLU A 238 10.90 1.98 -3.88
C GLU A 238 12.24 2.71 -3.87
N ILE A 239 12.66 3.24 -2.71
CA ILE A 239 13.94 3.97 -2.57
C ILE A 239 15.18 3.10 -2.81
N LYS A 240 15.02 1.77 -2.81
CA LYS A 240 16.11 0.81 -3.09
C LYS A 240 16.26 0.51 -4.58
N LYS A 241 15.33 0.96 -5.43
CA LYS A 241 15.42 0.74 -6.88
C LYS A 241 16.63 1.50 -7.45
N PRO A 242 17.51 0.85 -8.25
CA PRO A 242 18.76 1.47 -8.71
C PRO A 242 18.57 2.80 -9.46
N ASN A 243 17.51 2.93 -10.25
CA ASN A 243 17.18 4.13 -11.02
C ASN A 243 16.59 5.28 -10.19
N LEU A 244 16.22 5.02 -8.92
CA LEU A 244 15.65 5.99 -7.99
C LEU A 244 16.57 6.24 -6.78
N ALA A 245 17.69 5.52 -6.69
CA ALA A 245 18.64 5.63 -5.61
C ALA A 245 19.11 7.08 -5.44
N LYS A 246 19.34 7.49 -4.18
CA LYS A 246 19.78 8.83 -3.75
C LYS A 246 18.74 9.95 -3.84
N ALA A 247 17.53 9.71 -4.38
CA ALA A 247 16.48 10.73 -4.34
C ALA A 247 15.94 10.92 -2.91
N VAL A 248 15.64 9.82 -2.24
CA VAL A 248 15.17 9.77 -0.84
C VAL A 248 16.12 8.88 -0.06
N ASP A 249 16.57 9.34 1.11
CA ASP A 249 17.58 8.69 1.93
C ASP A 249 16.95 7.63 2.85
N TYR A 250 15.86 8.00 3.55
CA TYR A 250 15.05 7.06 4.33
C TYR A 250 13.55 7.33 4.19
N VAL A 251 12.76 6.34 4.60
CA VAL A 251 11.30 6.42 4.65
C VAL A 251 10.88 6.10 6.08
N LEU A 252 10.13 6.98 6.71
CA LEU A 252 9.48 6.73 7.99
C LEU A 252 7.98 6.54 7.77
N THR A 253 7.42 5.58 8.49
CA THR A 253 5.97 5.43 8.60
C THR A 253 5.38 6.52 9.49
N PHE A 254 4.05 6.69 9.46
CA PHE A 254 3.40 7.60 10.39
C PHE A 254 3.55 7.16 11.85
N GLU A 255 3.57 5.87 12.11
CA GLU A 255 3.85 5.31 13.43
C GLU A 255 5.27 5.66 13.91
N GLU A 256 6.26 5.59 13.01
CA GLU A 256 7.64 5.93 13.34
C GLU A 256 7.84 7.43 13.63
N ILE A 257 7.21 8.31 12.85
CA ILE A 257 7.31 9.75 13.14
C ILE A 257 6.50 10.15 14.37
N SER A 258 5.35 9.51 14.65
CA SER A 258 4.62 9.71 15.90
C SER A 258 5.49 9.36 17.09
N ALA A 259 6.17 8.21 17.05
CA ALA A 259 7.10 7.82 18.11
C ALA A 259 8.26 8.83 18.27
N LEU A 260 8.72 9.46 17.17
CA LEU A 260 9.71 10.52 17.23
C LEU A 260 9.16 11.79 17.87
N PHE A 261 7.96 12.24 17.49
CA PHE A 261 7.31 13.40 18.09
C PHE A 261 7.05 13.20 19.59
N ASP A 262 6.60 12.01 19.99
CA ASP A 262 6.41 11.64 21.40
C ASP A 262 7.74 11.69 22.17
N ALA A 263 8.82 11.15 21.58
CA ALA A 263 10.15 11.15 22.21
C ALA A 263 10.75 12.56 22.38
N PHE A 264 10.37 13.50 21.52
CA PHE A 264 10.75 14.92 21.62
C PHE A 264 9.73 15.76 22.40
N GLU A 265 8.73 15.12 23.02
CA GLU A 265 7.69 15.76 23.82
C GLU A 265 6.94 16.86 23.04
N ILE A 266 6.70 16.63 21.75
CA ILE A 266 5.99 17.58 20.89
C ILE A 266 4.49 17.57 21.21
N ASP A 267 3.99 18.73 21.68
CA ASP A 267 2.57 19.00 21.77
C ASP A 267 2.09 19.85 20.59
N PHE A 268 1.30 19.23 19.70
CA PHE A 268 0.72 19.89 18.53
C PHE A 268 -0.16 21.10 18.90
N GLN A 269 -0.75 21.15 20.10
CA GLN A 269 -1.55 22.30 20.53
C GLN A 269 -0.70 23.56 20.73
N ASN A 270 0.58 23.37 21.06
CA ASN A 270 1.57 24.45 21.23
C ASN A 270 2.35 24.73 19.94
N CYS A 271 2.02 24.05 18.84
CA CYS A 271 2.60 24.32 17.53
C CYS A 271 1.91 25.50 16.85
N SER A 272 2.73 26.32 16.19
CA SER A 272 2.24 27.42 15.36
C SER A 272 1.63 26.87 14.08
N ASP A 273 0.52 27.46 13.64
CA ASP A 273 -0.09 27.10 12.36
C ASP A 273 0.65 27.79 11.21
N LEU A 274 1.72 27.16 10.72
CA LEU A 274 2.54 27.70 9.64
C LEU A 274 1.80 27.60 8.29
N PRO A 275 1.97 28.58 7.38
CA PRO A 275 1.37 28.50 6.06
C PRO A 275 1.93 27.32 5.26
N VAL A 276 1.04 26.49 4.70
CA VAL A 276 1.41 25.37 3.81
C VAL A 276 0.67 25.52 2.48
N SER A 277 1.37 25.98 1.45
CA SER A 277 0.81 26.30 0.13
C SER A 277 1.60 25.62 -1.00
N ASP A 278 2.11 24.43 -0.71
CA ASP A 278 3.11 23.77 -1.56
C ASP A 278 2.47 22.99 -2.72
N ALA A 279 1.13 22.80 -2.72
CA ALA A 279 0.43 21.93 -3.67
C ALA A 279 -1.03 22.33 -3.90
N THR A 280 -1.60 21.87 -5.03
CA THR A 280 -3.02 22.05 -5.34
C THR A 280 -3.94 21.11 -4.53
N LEU A 281 -5.23 21.43 -4.50
CA LEU A 281 -6.25 20.55 -3.91
C LEU A 281 -6.35 19.19 -4.61
N SER A 282 -6.20 19.15 -5.94
CA SER A 282 -6.20 17.90 -6.71
C SER A 282 -5.03 17.00 -6.34
N ALA A 283 -3.84 17.58 -6.17
CA ALA A 283 -2.66 16.83 -5.73
C ALA A 283 -2.81 16.25 -4.32
N ARG A 284 -3.36 17.02 -3.37
CA ARG A 284 -3.65 16.49 -2.02
C ARG A 284 -4.65 15.34 -2.05
N GLY A 285 -5.54 15.32 -3.04
CA GLY A 285 -6.49 14.23 -3.29
C GLY A 285 -5.85 12.87 -3.59
N PHE A 286 -4.58 12.79 -3.99
CA PHE A 286 -3.87 11.53 -4.29
C PHE A 286 -3.89 10.50 -3.14
N ALA A 287 -4.10 10.95 -1.91
CA ALA A 287 -4.19 10.06 -0.75
C ALA A 287 -5.43 9.15 -0.75
N GLN A 288 -6.44 9.46 -1.58
CA GLN A 288 -7.69 8.71 -1.69
C GLN A 288 -7.75 7.95 -3.02
N SER A 289 -8.39 6.79 -3.03
CA SER A 289 -8.65 6.03 -4.25
C SER A 289 -9.46 6.86 -5.25
N GLY A 290 -8.96 6.94 -6.48
CA GLY A 290 -9.50 7.79 -7.52
C GLY A 290 -8.93 9.20 -7.54
N GLY A 291 -8.17 9.60 -6.51
CA GLY A 291 -7.55 10.92 -6.40
C GLY A 291 -6.53 11.17 -7.50
N LEU A 292 -5.72 10.16 -7.82
CA LEU A 292 -4.77 10.23 -8.94
C LEU A 292 -5.52 10.41 -10.27
N SER A 293 -6.51 9.55 -10.54
CA SER A 293 -7.30 9.64 -11.78
C SER A 293 -7.98 11.00 -11.91
N ASN A 294 -8.48 11.57 -10.82
CA ASN A 294 -9.12 12.88 -10.84
C ASN A 294 -8.12 13.99 -11.19
N ALA A 295 -6.90 13.94 -10.63
CA ALA A 295 -5.85 14.91 -10.96
C ALA A 295 -5.37 14.79 -12.41
N ILE A 296 -5.16 13.57 -12.89
CA ILE A 296 -4.82 13.31 -14.30
C ILE A 296 -5.96 13.77 -15.21
N ALA A 297 -7.23 13.57 -14.83
CA ALA A 297 -8.36 14.01 -15.64
C ALA A 297 -8.36 15.54 -15.87
N LEU A 298 -7.98 16.31 -14.85
CA LEU A 298 -7.83 17.77 -14.96
C LEU A 298 -6.72 18.13 -15.95
N ALA A 299 -5.53 17.54 -15.81
CA ALA A 299 -4.41 17.79 -16.72
C ALA A 299 -4.69 17.29 -18.16
N ALA A 300 -5.29 16.10 -18.29
CA ALA A 300 -5.66 15.48 -19.56
C ALA A 300 -6.66 16.34 -20.35
N LYS A 301 -7.61 16.98 -19.66
CA LYS A 301 -8.58 17.89 -20.28
C LYS A 301 -7.90 19.09 -20.94
N GLU A 302 -6.87 19.66 -20.31
CA GLU A 302 -6.13 20.80 -20.85
C GLU A 302 -5.36 20.44 -22.13
N ILE A 303 -4.84 19.22 -22.20
CA ILE A 303 -4.08 18.72 -23.37
C ILE A 303 -4.93 17.96 -24.39
N GLY A 304 -6.25 17.91 -24.20
CA GLY A 304 -7.22 17.34 -25.14
C GLY A 304 -7.25 15.81 -25.19
N VAL A 305 -7.01 15.14 -24.07
CA VAL A 305 -7.07 13.67 -23.94
C VAL A 305 -8.31 13.25 -23.14
N ASP A 306 -9.08 12.31 -23.67
CA ASP A 306 -10.22 11.72 -22.97
C ASP A 306 -9.75 10.61 -22.03
N LEU A 307 -9.77 10.86 -20.73
CA LEU A 307 -9.40 9.88 -19.70
C LEU A 307 -10.62 9.03 -19.30
N LYS A 308 -10.49 7.71 -19.42
CA LYS A 308 -11.48 6.72 -18.94
C LYS A 308 -10.80 5.84 -17.88
N PRO A 309 -10.78 6.29 -16.61
CA PRO A 309 -10.05 5.61 -15.56
C PRO A 309 -10.82 4.41 -15.00
N VAL A 310 -10.11 3.31 -14.78
CA VAL A 310 -10.54 2.15 -14.01
C VAL A 310 -9.78 2.18 -12.69
N LYS A 311 -10.51 2.40 -11.59
CA LYS A 311 -9.94 2.56 -10.26
C LYS A 311 -9.92 1.20 -9.57
N ILE A 312 -8.76 0.83 -9.03
CA ILE A 312 -8.61 -0.37 -8.18
C ILE A 312 -8.49 0.13 -6.75
N ASN A 313 -9.49 -0.18 -5.92
CA ASN A 313 -9.47 0.14 -4.50
C ASN A 313 -9.17 -1.12 -3.68
N GLY A 314 -7.88 -1.32 -3.38
CA GLY A 314 -7.44 -2.45 -2.55
C GLY A 314 -7.28 -3.77 -3.30
N GLN A 315 -7.02 -4.82 -2.52
CA GLN A 315 -6.55 -6.11 -3.05
C GLN A 315 -7.66 -6.93 -3.74
N SER A 316 -8.92 -6.71 -3.35
CA SER A 316 -10.06 -7.51 -3.80
C SER A 316 -10.38 -7.30 -5.28
N GLU A 317 -10.24 -6.07 -5.78
CA GLU A 317 -10.52 -5.70 -7.17
C GLU A 317 -9.32 -5.94 -8.10
N LEU A 318 -8.11 -5.95 -7.54
CA LEU A 318 -6.84 -5.96 -8.25
C LEU A 318 -6.73 -7.09 -9.28
N LYS A 319 -6.90 -8.34 -8.85
CA LYS A 319 -6.73 -9.52 -9.71
C LYS A 319 -7.77 -9.55 -10.83
N LYS A 320 -9.01 -9.15 -10.54
CA LYS A 320 -10.11 -9.13 -11.52
C LYS A 320 -9.81 -8.11 -12.61
N THR A 321 -9.45 -6.88 -12.23
CA THR A 321 -9.19 -5.79 -13.17
C THR A 321 -7.98 -6.08 -14.05
N LEU A 322 -6.87 -6.56 -13.48
CA LEU A 322 -5.68 -6.90 -14.26
C LEU A 322 -5.91 -8.09 -15.21
N LEU A 323 -6.75 -9.08 -14.81
CA LEU A 323 -7.12 -10.17 -15.71
C LEU A 323 -7.95 -9.67 -16.89
N LEU A 324 -8.90 -8.75 -16.66
CA LEU A 324 -9.68 -8.12 -17.74
C LEU A 324 -8.78 -7.31 -18.68
N ALA A 325 -7.81 -6.58 -18.12
CA ALA A 325 -6.80 -5.86 -18.90
C ALA A 325 -5.96 -6.79 -19.77
N LYS A 326 -5.48 -7.91 -19.20
CA LYS A 326 -4.71 -8.94 -19.91
C LYS A 326 -5.46 -9.52 -21.10
N VAL A 327 -6.75 -9.81 -20.96
CA VAL A 327 -7.56 -10.36 -22.06
C VAL A 327 -8.12 -9.29 -23.01
N GLY A 328 -7.72 -8.02 -22.84
CA GLY A 328 -8.13 -6.92 -23.70
C GLY A 328 -9.60 -6.51 -23.54
N ARG A 329 -10.21 -6.79 -22.38
CA ARG A 329 -11.61 -6.48 -22.03
C ARG A 329 -11.71 -5.40 -20.94
N LEU A 330 -10.69 -4.56 -20.80
CA LEU A 330 -10.73 -3.41 -19.90
C LEU A 330 -11.72 -2.37 -20.43
N ASP A 331 -12.58 -1.87 -19.55
CA ASP A 331 -13.53 -0.80 -19.85
C ASP A 331 -12.95 0.58 -19.51
N GLY A 332 -11.80 0.90 -20.10
CA GLY A 332 -11.08 2.14 -19.85
C GLY A 332 -9.70 2.17 -20.50
N ASN A 333 -9.05 3.33 -20.42
CA ASN A 333 -7.72 3.57 -21.00
C ASN A 333 -6.66 3.92 -19.95
N PHE A 334 -7.03 3.98 -18.68
CA PHE A 334 -6.10 4.18 -17.58
C PHE A 334 -6.49 3.33 -16.38
N ILE A 335 -5.54 2.64 -15.75
CA ILE A 335 -5.76 1.89 -14.51
C ILE A 335 -5.05 2.63 -13.36
N GLU A 336 -5.83 3.14 -12.41
CA GLU A 336 -5.27 3.59 -11.13
C GLU A 336 -5.18 2.40 -10.18
N GLY A 337 -3.95 1.97 -9.89
CA GLY A 337 -3.67 0.87 -8.99
C GLY A 337 -3.34 1.31 -7.57
N MET A 338 -4.27 1.15 -6.62
CA MET A 338 -4.01 1.31 -5.19
C MET A 338 -4.15 -0.04 -4.47
N MET A 339 -3.09 -0.45 -3.76
CA MET A 339 -3.04 -1.73 -3.05
C MET A 339 -3.81 -1.71 -1.71
N CYS A 340 -3.91 -0.54 -1.09
CA CYS A 340 -4.62 -0.32 0.16
C CYS A 340 -6.04 0.16 -0.14
N GLU A 341 -6.99 -0.20 0.73
CA GLU A 341 -8.36 0.32 0.66
C GLU A 341 -8.42 1.71 1.30
N GLY A 342 -9.05 2.68 0.63
CA GLY A 342 -9.23 4.05 1.14
C GLY A 342 -9.28 5.11 0.06
#